data_AF-A0A6F8Y0H6-F1
#
_entry.id   AF-A0A6F8Y0H6-F1
#
_cell.length_a   1.000
_cell.length_b   1.000
_cell.length_c   1.000
_cell.angle_alpha   90.00
_cell.angle_beta   90.00
_cell.angle_gamma   90.00
#
_symmetry.space_group_name_H-M   'P 1'
#
loop_
_entity.id
_entity.type
_entity.pdbx_description
1 polymer ?
#
loop_
_entity_poly.entity_id
_entity_poly.type
_entity_poly.pdbx_seq_one_letter_code
_entity_poly.pdbx_strand_id
1 'polypeptide(L)'
;MPPDAVFRLSANVRDGSGGTRAGTGRREWRMTHAERSPDPSRLHTLDDLAQAFMKLRRRGARKGQVHLSVRDLGRRTNKAPSTLDAYLRGIRLPPADVYEDMLRALGIPVASLRPWLDAWERIADGLPARRPPARVRAQSGGRLALIHFSQTFVYRLVGERYRADTFVGFITGDIRRVQIADVWVNSENTDMRMSRFEEYAISAIIRFDGAKHDSAGRVVEDTIAEELSRKVAGRVPVAAGSVVTTGSGELAGRNRVRHIIHVAAVRGEPGEGYRQVADIGRCVSNVLVEAERLAAVDSVRSVLIPLLGTGVAGGELESTVRTMVGSIIDHFTYYHEGNLREVYLLASTEPEREVCRAILTAGPFVASPPA
;
A
#
# COMPACT_ATOMS: atom_id res chain seq x y z
N MET A 1 -33.93 -27.66 76.46
CA MET A 1 -33.32 -26.37 76.81
C MET A 1 -33.48 -25.44 75.62
N PRO A 2 -34.23 -24.35 75.79
CA PRO A 2 -34.38 -23.23 74.85
C PRO A 2 -33.25 -22.19 75.14
N PRO A 3 -33.32 -20.88 74.83
CA PRO A 3 -34.22 -20.13 73.95
C PRO A 3 -33.52 -19.06 73.06
N ASP A 4 -34.31 -18.55 72.11
CA ASP A 4 -34.64 -17.13 71.86
C ASP A 4 -33.78 -16.00 72.43
N ALA A 5 -33.61 -14.98 71.58
CA ALA A 5 -33.79 -13.59 72.01
C ALA A 5 -34.47 -12.78 70.90
N VAL A 6 -35.79 -12.69 71.00
CA VAL A 6 -36.63 -11.62 70.43
C VAL A 6 -36.56 -10.42 71.38
N PHE A 7 -36.38 -9.18 70.89
CA PHE A 7 -36.95 -8.00 71.54
C PHE A 7 -37.29 -6.85 70.57
N ARG A 8 -38.61 -6.74 70.34
CA ARG A 8 -39.52 -5.58 70.25
C ARG A 8 -39.14 -4.29 69.49
N LEU A 9 -39.93 -4.07 68.42
CA LEU A 9 -40.83 -2.94 68.16
C LEU A 9 -40.74 -1.70 69.07
N SER A 10 -40.64 -0.53 68.43
CA SER A 10 -41.40 0.66 68.82
C SER A 10 -41.79 1.44 67.56
N ALA A 11 -43.10 1.52 67.34
CA ALA A 11 -43.72 2.39 66.36
C ALA A 11 -43.59 3.85 66.79
N ASN A 12 -43.45 4.75 65.82
CA ASN A 12 -43.99 6.10 65.95
C ASN A 12 -44.56 6.53 64.61
N VAL A 13 -45.89 6.47 64.54
CA VAL A 13 -46.72 7.15 63.56
C VAL A 13 -46.81 8.61 63.98
N ARG A 14 -46.41 9.52 63.08
CA ARG A 14 -46.99 10.86 63.03
C ARG A 14 -47.23 11.25 61.57
N ASP A 15 -48.51 11.44 61.30
CA ASP A 15 -49.04 12.14 60.14
C ASP A 15 -48.45 13.54 60.03
N GLY A 16 -48.21 13.95 58.79
CA GLY A 16 -47.70 15.26 58.42
C GLY A 16 -47.97 15.53 56.94
N SER A 17 -49.20 15.92 56.67
CA SER A 17 -49.74 16.42 55.42
C SER A 17 -48.90 17.55 54.78
N GLY A 18 -48.89 17.57 53.44
CA GLY A 18 -48.85 18.81 52.66
C GLY A 18 -47.49 19.19 52.08
N GLY A 19 -47.31 18.99 50.77
CA GLY A 19 -46.13 19.46 50.08
C GLY A 19 -46.08 19.06 48.60
N THR A 20 -47.03 19.56 47.83
CA THR A 20 -46.97 19.61 46.36
C THR A 20 -45.63 20.21 45.91
N ARG A 21 -44.74 19.39 45.35
CA ARG A 21 -43.63 19.84 44.52
C ARG A 21 -43.71 19.19 43.15
N ALA A 22 -43.79 20.07 42.17
CA ALA A 22 -43.92 19.80 40.75
C ALA A 22 -42.95 18.71 40.28
N GLY A 23 -43.50 17.74 39.56
CA GLY A 23 -42.75 16.75 38.82
C GLY A 23 -41.84 17.43 37.82
N THR A 24 -40.55 17.45 38.13
CA THR A 24 -39.49 17.72 37.17
C THR A 24 -39.59 16.69 36.05
N GLY A 25 -39.85 17.18 34.84
CA GLY A 25 -40.05 16.37 33.65
C GLY A 25 -38.95 15.32 33.50
N ARG A 26 -39.38 14.06 33.33
CA ARG A 26 -38.61 13.06 32.60
C ARG A 26 -38.41 13.61 31.19
N ARG A 27 -37.33 14.34 30.98
CA ARG A 27 -36.75 14.48 29.65
C ARG A 27 -36.30 13.08 29.25
N GLU A 28 -37.12 12.44 28.42
CA GLU A 28 -36.68 11.37 27.53
C GLU A 28 -35.43 11.87 26.81
N TRP A 29 -34.26 11.45 27.29
CA TRP A 29 -33.02 11.54 26.52
C TRP A 29 -33.07 10.49 25.41
N ARG A 30 -33.90 10.73 24.40
CA ARG A 30 -33.65 10.20 23.05
C ARG A 30 -32.51 11.04 22.46
N MET A 31 -31.28 10.82 22.93
CA MET A 31 -30.11 11.21 22.11
C MET A 31 -30.16 10.32 20.87
N THR A 32 -30.16 10.94 19.69
CA THR A 32 -30.09 10.21 18.43
C THR A 32 -28.76 9.45 18.37
N HIS A 33 -28.75 8.25 17.77
CA HIS A 33 -27.52 7.44 17.64
C HIS A 33 -26.38 8.14 16.87
N ALA A 34 -26.66 9.26 16.19
CA ALA A 34 -25.71 10.07 15.45
C ALA A 34 -24.76 10.89 16.35
N GLU A 35 -25.18 11.32 17.55
CA GLU A 35 -24.40 12.23 18.39
C GLU A 35 -23.28 11.54 19.23
N ARG A 36 -23.11 10.22 19.11
CA ARG A 36 -22.13 9.45 19.90
C ARG A 36 -21.03 8.75 19.11
N SER A 37 -21.02 8.86 17.78
CA SER A 37 -19.92 8.32 16.99
C SER A 37 -18.74 9.30 17.01
N PRO A 38 -17.48 8.84 17.16
CA PRO A 38 -16.33 9.72 17.01
C PRO A 38 -16.35 10.38 15.64
N ASP A 39 -15.99 11.67 15.59
CA ASP A 39 -15.86 12.42 14.35
C ASP A 39 -14.49 12.13 13.73
N PRO A 40 -14.41 11.43 12.58
CA PRO A 40 -13.14 11.06 11.97
C PRO A 40 -12.35 12.26 11.44
N SER A 41 -13.00 13.41 11.19
CA SER A 41 -12.31 14.62 10.73
C SER A 41 -11.31 15.18 11.75
N ARG A 42 -11.51 14.84 13.05
CA ARG A 42 -10.69 15.30 14.18
C ARG A 42 -9.54 14.37 14.56
N LEU A 43 -9.34 13.24 13.87
CA LEU A 43 -8.29 12.30 14.21
C LEU A 43 -7.00 12.71 13.46
N HIS A 44 -5.99 13.10 14.22
CA HIS A 44 -4.68 13.53 13.67
C HIS A 44 -3.51 12.75 14.28
N THR A 45 -3.72 12.05 15.39
CA THR A 45 -2.69 11.29 16.10
C THR A 45 -3.13 9.85 16.39
N LEU A 46 -2.16 8.99 16.76
CA LEU A 46 -2.46 7.63 17.23
C LEU A 46 -3.28 7.62 18.53
N ASP A 47 -3.11 8.63 19.38
CA ASP A 47 -3.90 8.77 20.60
C ASP A 47 -5.36 9.10 20.26
N ASP A 48 -5.61 9.99 19.29
CA ASP A 48 -6.98 10.27 18.82
C ASP A 48 -7.64 8.99 18.30
N LEU A 49 -6.89 8.19 17.54
CA LEU A 49 -7.34 6.91 17.01
C LEU A 49 -7.69 5.90 18.12
N ALA A 50 -6.82 5.78 19.13
CA ALA A 50 -7.05 4.90 20.28
C ALA A 50 -8.32 5.31 21.05
N GLN A 51 -8.52 6.61 21.28
CA GLN A 51 -9.72 7.16 21.91
C GLN A 51 -10.98 6.89 21.07
N ALA A 52 -10.89 7.07 19.75
CA ALA A 52 -11.98 6.76 18.83
C ALA A 52 -12.35 5.28 18.89
N PHE A 53 -11.37 4.37 18.83
CA PHE A 53 -11.62 2.93 18.96
C PHE A 53 -12.21 2.55 20.32
N MET A 54 -11.77 3.18 21.42
CA MET A 54 -12.37 2.94 22.73
C MET A 54 -13.86 3.32 22.75
N LYS A 55 -14.24 4.48 22.17
CA LYS A 55 -15.64 4.91 22.05
C LYS A 55 -16.46 3.92 21.22
N LEU A 56 -15.93 3.48 20.08
CA LEU A 56 -16.57 2.49 19.22
C LEU A 56 -16.74 1.13 19.93
N ARG A 57 -15.74 0.68 20.70
CA ARG A 57 -15.81 -0.56 21.48
C ARG A 57 -16.84 -0.50 22.60
N ARG A 58 -17.01 0.66 23.26
CA ARG A 58 -18.08 0.87 24.25
C ARG A 58 -19.47 0.77 23.61
N ARG A 59 -19.63 1.32 22.40
CA ARG A 59 -20.88 1.21 21.63
C ARG A 59 -21.20 -0.23 21.24
N GLY A 60 -20.18 -1.01 20.86
CA GLY A 60 -20.34 -2.42 20.48
C GLY A 60 -20.41 -3.42 21.64
N ALA A 61 -20.44 -2.95 22.90
CA ALA A 61 -20.44 -3.81 24.09
C ALA A 61 -21.79 -4.50 24.29
N ARG A 62 -21.78 -5.75 24.76
CA ARG A 62 -23.00 -6.48 25.15
C ARG A 62 -23.50 -6.04 26.52
N LYS A 63 -24.75 -6.37 26.85
CA LYS A 63 -25.33 -6.13 28.19
C LYS A 63 -24.42 -6.75 29.26
N GLY A 64 -23.97 -5.94 30.21
CA GLY A 64 -23.03 -6.35 31.27
C GLY A 64 -21.54 -6.19 30.92
N GLN A 65 -21.19 -5.79 29.69
CA GLN A 65 -19.83 -5.45 29.30
C GLN A 65 -19.63 -3.93 29.26
N VAL A 66 -18.49 -3.45 29.77
CA VAL A 66 -18.10 -2.02 29.69
C VAL A 66 -17.68 -1.64 28.27
N HIS A 67 -17.01 -2.55 27.56
CA HIS A 67 -16.59 -2.38 26.17
C HIS A 67 -16.42 -3.76 25.51
N LEU A 68 -16.55 -3.83 24.17
CA LEU A 68 -16.29 -5.05 23.39
C LEU A 68 -14.87 -5.57 23.66
N SER A 69 -14.72 -6.82 24.08
CA SER A 69 -13.41 -7.38 24.43
C SER A 69 -12.48 -7.49 23.20
N VAL A 70 -11.16 -7.38 23.41
CA VAL A 70 -10.17 -7.53 22.31
C VAL A 70 -10.27 -8.93 21.68
N ARG A 71 -10.59 -9.96 22.49
CA ARG A 71 -10.80 -11.33 22.03
C ARG A 71 -12.04 -11.46 21.13
N ASP A 72 -13.10 -10.73 21.43
CA ASP A 72 -14.30 -10.69 20.57
C ASP A 72 -14.02 -9.95 19.27
N LEU A 73 -13.26 -8.85 19.33
CA LEU A 73 -12.85 -8.12 18.14
C LEU A 73 -11.94 -8.97 17.24
N GLY A 74 -10.95 -9.67 17.82
CA GLY A 74 -10.06 -10.58 17.09
C GLY A 74 -10.79 -11.72 16.38
N ARG A 75 -11.84 -12.25 17.00
CA ARG A 75 -12.72 -13.24 16.35
C ARG A 75 -13.47 -12.67 15.15
N ARG A 76 -13.89 -11.39 15.21
CA ARG A 76 -14.62 -10.74 14.11
C ARG A 76 -13.73 -10.33 12.95
N THR A 77 -12.48 -9.97 13.23
CA THR A 77 -11.51 -9.52 12.21
C THR A 77 -10.57 -10.64 11.74
N ASN A 78 -10.67 -11.84 12.32
CA ASN A 78 -9.70 -12.93 12.13
C ASN A 78 -8.24 -12.50 12.39
N LYS A 79 -7.99 -11.73 13.47
CA LYS A 79 -6.65 -11.27 13.87
C LYS A 79 -6.33 -11.68 15.31
N ALA A 80 -5.04 -11.89 15.59
CA ALA A 80 -4.59 -12.22 16.94
C ALA A 80 -4.87 -11.07 17.93
N PRO A 81 -5.37 -11.36 19.17
CA PRO A 81 -5.66 -10.31 20.15
C PRO A 81 -4.46 -9.44 20.51
N SER A 82 -3.25 -10.01 20.54
CA SER A 82 -2.01 -9.27 20.80
C SER A 82 -1.71 -8.21 19.73
N THR A 83 -1.97 -8.54 18.46
CA THR A 83 -1.82 -7.61 17.33
C THR A 83 -2.82 -6.46 17.44
N LEU A 84 -4.08 -6.77 17.76
CA LEU A 84 -5.12 -5.75 17.90
C LEU A 84 -4.89 -4.85 19.12
N ASP A 85 -4.37 -5.38 20.23
CA ASP A 85 -4.11 -4.59 21.44
C ASP A 85 -3.12 -3.45 21.17
N ALA A 86 -2.08 -3.70 20.35
CA ALA A 86 -1.13 -2.66 19.93
C ALA A 86 -1.81 -1.51 19.15
N TYR A 87 -2.78 -1.82 18.29
CA TYR A 87 -3.54 -0.82 17.53
C TYR A 87 -4.54 -0.07 18.39
N LEU A 88 -5.28 -0.80 19.23
CA LEU A 88 -6.31 -0.25 20.10
C LEU A 88 -5.75 0.68 21.19
N ARG A 89 -4.46 0.54 21.54
CA ARG A 89 -3.75 1.42 22.47
C ARG A 89 -3.03 2.58 21.81
N GLY A 90 -3.09 2.71 20.48
CA GLY A 90 -2.35 3.75 19.76
C GLY A 90 -0.83 3.54 19.77
N ILE A 91 -0.35 2.32 20.06
CA ILE A 91 1.09 2.01 20.05
C ILE A 91 1.60 1.88 18.60
N ARG A 92 0.73 1.43 17.69
CA ARG A 92 1.04 1.25 16.28
C ARG A 92 -0.17 1.62 15.43
N LEU A 93 0.08 2.21 14.25
CA LEU A 93 -0.97 2.36 13.25
C LEU A 93 -1.28 0.98 12.62
N PRO A 94 -2.54 0.52 12.60
CA PRO A 94 -2.91 -0.68 11.85
C PRO A 94 -2.67 -0.47 10.34
N PRO A 95 -2.29 -1.50 9.57
CA PRO A 95 -2.40 -1.46 8.10
C PRO A 95 -3.82 -1.08 7.65
N ALA A 96 -3.97 -0.48 6.46
CA ALA A 96 -5.25 0.07 5.99
C ALA A 96 -6.37 -0.99 5.90
N ASP A 97 -6.05 -2.20 5.42
CA ASP A 97 -6.97 -3.34 5.38
C ASP A 97 -7.43 -3.76 6.78
N VAL A 98 -6.48 -3.87 7.71
CA VAL A 98 -6.76 -4.24 9.11
C VAL A 98 -7.58 -3.14 9.81
N TYR A 99 -7.30 -1.88 9.49
CA TYR A 99 -8.04 -0.75 10.00
C TYR A 99 -9.51 -0.79 9.55
N GLU A 100 -9.75 -1.04 8.26
CA GLU A 100 -11.09 -1.17 7.71
C GLU A 100 -11.86 -2.35 8.34
N ASP A 101 -11.21 -3.51 8.46
CA ASP A 101 -11.79 -4.69 9.12
C ASP A 101 -12.23 -4.38 10.56
N MET A 102 -11.39 -3.65 11.31
CA MET A 102 -11.71 -3.22 12.67
C MET A 102 -12.93 -2.29 12.70
N LEU A 103 -13.03 -1.33 11.78
CA LEU A 103 -14.18 -0.40 11.72
C LEU A 103 -15.49 -1.15 11.41
N ARG A 104 -15.46 -2.06 10.43
CA ARG A 104 -16.60 -2.92 10.08
C ARG A 104 -17.01 -3.79 11.28
N ALA A 105 -16.06 -4.42 11.95
CA ALA A 105 -16.30 -5.26 13.14
C ALA A 105 -16.87 -4.47 14.34
N LEU A 106 -16.61 -3.16 14.40
CA LEU A 106 -17.14 -2.20 15.37
C LEU A 106 -18.46 -1.54 14.93
N GLY A 107 -19.04 -2.01 13.82
CA GLY A 107 -20.34 -1.60 13.33
C GLY A 107 -20.36 -0.25 12.64
N ILE A 108 -19.25 0.18 12.03
CA ILE A 108 -19.25 1.31 11.09
C ILE A 108 -19.82 0.84 9.75
N PRO A 109 -20.92 1.43 9.25
CA PRO A 109 -21.47 1.09 7.94
C PRO A 109 -20.50 1.41 6.81
N VAL A 110 -20.56 0.65 5.72
CA VAL A 110 -19.69 0.84 4.54
C VAL A 110 -19.78 2.28 4.00
N ALA A 111 -20.99 2.85 3.94
CA ALA A 111 -21.21 4.23 3.49
C ALA A 111 -20.50 5.30 4.35
N SER A 112 -20.09 4.94 5.57
CA SER A 112 -19.39 5.82 6.51
C SER A 112 -17.90 5.49 6.63
N LEU A 113 -17.35 4.54 5.87
CA LEU A 113 -15.93 4.18 5.98
C LEU A 113 -15.00 5.24 5.40
N ARG A 114 -15.39 5.93 4.32
CA ARG A 114 -14.50 6.86 3.59
C ARG A 114 -13.88 7.94 4.51
N PRO A 115 -14.65 8.68 5.33
CA PRO A 115 -14.07 9.69 6.22
C PRO A 115 -13.08 9.11 7.25
N TRP A 116 -13.25 7.85 7.65
CA TRP A 116 -12.33 7.17 8.56
C TRP A 116 -11.04 6.76 7.85
N LEU A 117 -11.11 6.29 6.61
CA LEU A 117 -9.93 6.00 5.79
C LEU A 117 -9.11 7.28 5.53
N ASP A 118 -9.78 8.39 5.21
CA ASP A 118 -9.10 9.69 5.07
C ASP A 118 -8.41 10.12 6.40
N ALA A 119 -9.00 9.78 7.55
CA ALA A 119 -8.42 10.04 8.86
C ALA A 119 -7.18 9.17 9.14
N TRP A 120 -7.25 7.91 8.73
CA TRP A 120 -6.11 7.00 8.79
C TRP A 120 -4.95 7.52 7.94
N GLU A 121 -5.21 7.95 6.70
CA GLU A 121 -4.21 8.54 5.81
C GLU A 121 -3.54 9.76 6.45
N ARG A 122 -4.32 10.69 7.04
CA ARG A 122 -3.77 11.86 7.77
C ARG A 122 -2.85 11.47 8.92
N ILE A 123 -3.23 10.46 9.71
CA ILE A 123 -2.40 9.98 10.82
C ILE A 123 -1.14 9.31 10.28
N ALA A 124 -1.25 8.50 9.22
CA ALA A 124 -0.11 7.85 8.58
C ALA A 124 0.91 8.88 8.07
N ASP A 125 0.44 9.94 7.42
CA ASP A 125 1.27 11.04 6.92
C ASP A 125 1.90 11.87 8.05
N GLY A 126 1.21 12.03 9.17
CA GLY A 126 1.66 12.79 10.33
C GLY A 126 2.60 12.02 11.29
N LEU A 127 2.70 10.69 11.16
CA LEU A 127 3.60 9.91 11.99
C LEU A 127 5.05 10.15 11.57
N PRO A 128 5.96 10.49 12.51
CA PRO A 128 7.38 10.59 12.18
C PRO A 128 7.81 9.24 11.61
N ALA A 129 8.40 9.28 10.41
CA ALA A 129 8.87 8.08 9.71
C ALA A 129 9.57 7.19 10.73
N ARG A 130 9.00 5.99 10.93
CA ARG A 130 9.42 5.07 11.98
C ARG A 130 10.93 4.92 11.82
N ARG A 131 11.71 5.46 12.77
CA ARG A 131 13.17 5.32 12.74
C ARG A 131 13.40 3.80 12.64
N PRO A 132 14.00 3.29 11.55
CA PRO A 132 14.36 1.89 11.49
C PRO A 132 15.15 1.56 12.75
N PRO A 133 15.02 0.34 13.30
CA PRO A 133 15.85 -0.09 14.43
C PRO A 133 17.28 0.33 14.15
N ALA A 134 17.90 0.97 15.14
CA ALA A 134 19.13 1.75 15.05
C ALA A 134 19.98 1.31 13.87
N ARG A 135 20.07 2.20 12.86
CA ARG A 135 20.98 2.09 11.73
C ARG A 135 22.25 1.41 12.24
N VAL A 136 22.51 0.16 11.82
CA VAL A 136 23.88 -0.19 11.45
C VAL A 136 24.28 0.99 10.60
N ARG A 137 25.21 1.80 11.12
CA ARG A 137 25.78 2.93 10.39
C ARG A 137 25.85 2.48 8.95
N ALA A 138 25.10 3.14 8.07
CA ALA A 138 25.38 3.10 6.66
C ALA A 138 26.79 3.69 6.57
N GLN A 139 27.77 2.82 6.78
CA GLN A 139 29.09 2.97 6.27
C GLN A 139 28.84 3.16 4.78
N SER A 140 29.27 4.29 4.27
CA SER A 140 29.70 4.39 2.90
C SER A 140 30.47 3.11 2.56
N GLY A 141 29.92 2.23 1.72
CA GLY A 141 30.63 1.02 1.27
C GLY A 141 29.92 -0.31 1.54
N GLY A 142 28.93 -0.62 0.70
CA GLY A 142 28.33 -1.94 0.62
C GLY A 142 27.32 -1.99 -0.51
N ARG A 143 27.74 -1.67 -1.74
CA ARG A 143 26.95 -1.98 -2.93
C ARG A 143 26.62 -3.47 -2.87
N LEU A 144 25.33 -3.83 -2.81
CA LEU A 144 24.95 -5.21 -3.08
C LEU A 144 25.40 -5.52 -4.51
N ALA A 145 26.16 -6.61 -4.65
CA ALA A 145 26.73 -6.98 -5.94
C ALA A 145 25.59 -7.22 -6.94
N LEU A 146 25.68 -6.56 -8.09
CA LEU A 146 24.79 -6.83 -9.21
C LEU A 146 24.99 -8.26 -9.69
N ILE A 147 23.90 -8.87 -10.13
CA ILE A 147 23.97 -10.13 -10.86
C ILE A 147 24.52 -9.81 -12.26
N HIS A 148 25.70 -10.34 -12.58
CA HIS A 148 26.41 -10.05 -13.83
C HIS A 148 25.87 -10.79 -15.07
N PHE A 149 24.82 -11.59 -14.91
CA PHE A 149 24.15 -12.30 -15.99
C PHE A 149 22.63 -12.13 -15.89
N SER A 150 21.96 -12.26 -17.03
CA SER A 150 20.50 -12.18 -17.09
C SER A 150 19.91 -13.56 -17.26
N GLN A 151 19.00 -13.90 -16.36
CA GLN A 151 18.22 -15.13 -16.41
C GLN A 151 16.76 -14.78 -16.20
N THR A 152 15.89 -15.38 -16.99
CA THR A 152 14.44 -15.19 -16.91
C THR A 152 13.83 -16.40 -16.21
N PHE A 153 13.02 -16.13 -15.19
CA PHE A 153 12.23 -17.12 -14.48
C PHE A 153 10.77 -16.84 -14.73
N VAL A 154 10.03 -17.84 -15.20
CA VAL A 154 8.64 -17.69 -15.64
C VAL A 154 7.75 -18.65 -14.87
N TYR A 155 6.63 -18.11 -14.39
CA TYR A 155 5.63 -18.84 -13.62
C TYR A 155 4.27 -18.62 -14.28
N ARG A 156 3.59 -19.72 -14.62
CA ARG A 156 2.23 -19.67 -15.18
C ARG A 156 1.23 -19.58 -14.04
N LEU A 157 0.29 -18.66 -14.14
CA LEU A 157 -0.79 -18.52 -13.16
C LEU A 157 -1.77 -19.69 -13.30
N VAL A 158 -2.18 -20.32 -12.18
CA VAL A 158 -3.04 -21.51 -12.18
C VAL A 158 -4.44 -21.21 -11.67
N GLY A 159 -5.45 -21.61 -12.44
CA GLY A 159 -6.86 -21.45 -12.12
C GLY A 159 -7.73 -21.40 -13.37
N GLU A 160 -8.99 -21.81 -13.26
CA GLU A 160 -9.93 -21.92 -14.40
C GLU A 160 -10.20 -20.59 -15.11
N ARG A 161 -9.97 -19.46 -14.42
CA ARG A 161 -10.21 -18.11 -14.93
C ARG A 161 -9.02 -17.52 -15.67
N TYR A 162 -7.84 -18.13 -15.58
CA TYR A 162 -6.63 -17.59 -16.19
C TYR A 162 -6.38 -18.23 -17.54
N ARG A 163 -5.90 -17.43 -18.49
CA ARG A 163 -5.49 -17.98 -19.78
C ARG A 163 -4.20 -18.77 -19.64
N ALA A 164 -4.09 -19.84 -20.41
CA ALA A 164 -2.93 -20.73 -20.40
C ALA A 164 -1.61 -20.03 -20.81
N ASP A 165 -1.71 -18.91 -21.51
CA ASP A 165 -0.62 -18.06 -21.99
C ASP A 165 -0.35 -16.83 -21.09
N THR A 166 -0.85 -16.83 -19.85
CA THR A 166 -0.60 -15.75 -18.87
C THR A 166 0.53 -16.11 -17.91
N PHE A 167 1.54 -15.27 -17.84
CA PHE A 167 2.75 -15.51 -17.08
C PHE A 167 3.13 -14.33 -16.18
N VAL A 168 3.63 -14.67 -14.99
CA VAL A 168 4.33 -13.75 -14.09
C VAL A 168 5.74 -14.28 -13.90
N GLY A 169 6.72 -13.41 -13.99
CA GLY A 169 8.11 -13.82 -13.89
C GLY A 169 9.00 -12.76 -13.27
N PHE A 170 10.29 -13.07 -13.20
CA PHE A 170 11.30 -12.08 -12.92
C PHE A 170 12.54 -12.31 -13.79
N ILE A 171 13.26 -11.23 -14.05
CA ILE A 171 14.49 -11.22 -14.84
C ILE A 171 15.62 -10.73 -13.95
N THR A 172 16.74 -11.44 -13.95
CA THR A 172 17.90 -11.04 -13.14
C THR A 172 18.83 -10.08 -13.86
N GLY A 173 19.57 -9.31 -13.07
CA GLY A 173 20.73 -8.55 -13.53
C GLY A 173 20.39 -7.18 -14.12
N ASP A 174 21.12 -6.80 -15.15
CA ASP A 174 21.12 -5.46 -15.71
C ASP A 174 19.98 -5.27 -16.74
N ILE A 175 19.12 -4.27 -16.51
CA ILE A 175 18.00 -3.95 -17.39
C ILE A 175 18.44 -3.71 -18.85
N ARG A 176 19.66 -3.20 -19.06
CA ARG A 176 20.21 -2.91 -20.40
C ARG A 176 20.31 -4.15 -21.29
N ARG A 177 20.29 -5.34 -20.70
CA ARG A 177 20.36 -6.63 -21.41
C ARG A 177 18.99 -7.26 -21.65
N VAL A 178 17.92 -6.66 -21.15
CA VAL A 178 16.57 -7.18 -21.32
C VAL A 178 16.05 -6.81 -22.70
N GLN A 179 15.50 -7.78 -23.41
CA GLN A 179 14.95 -7.61 -24.77
C GLN A 179 13.60 -8.29 -25.00
N ILE A 180 12.99 -8.83 -23.94
CA ILE A 180 11.77 -9.66 -24.02
C ILE A 180 10.51 -8.92 -23.60
N ALA A 181 10.64 -7.70 -23.08
CA ALA A 181 9.52 -6.89 -22.60
C ALA A 181 9.21 -5.75 -23.57
N ASP A 182 7.96 -5.68 -24.05
CA ASP A 182 7.50 -4.61 -24.94
C ASP A 182 7.43 -3.26 -24.22
N VAL A 183 7.17 -3.27 -22.92
CA VAL A 183 7.03 -2.05 -22.11
C VAL A 183 7.96 -2.13 -20.91
N TRP A 184 8.69 -1.04 -20.65
CA TRP A 184 9.43 -0.89 -19.41
C TRP A 184 8.74 0.13 -18.51
N VAL A 185 8.73 -0.17 -17.22
CA VAL A 185 8.22 0.75 -16.20
C VAL A 185 9.38 1.48 -15.57
N ASN A 186 9.20 2.78 -15.38
CA ASN A 186 10.16 3.63 -14.72
C ASN A 186 9.59 4.16 -13.40
N SER A 187 10.30 3.89 -12.31
CA SER A 187 9.94 4.38 -10.97
C SER A 187 10.40 5.82 -10.82
N GLU A 188 9.44 6.75 -10.84
CA GLU A 188 9.69 8.19 -10.80
C GLU A 188 9.21 8.86 -9.51
N ASN A 189 9.75 10.04 -9.24
CA ASN A 189 9.26 10.89 -8.16
C ASN A 189 7.93 11.58 -8.54
N THR A 190 7.24 12.17 -7.55
CA THR A 190 6.01 12.94 -7.78
C THR A 190 6.20 14.18 -8.65
N ASP A 191 7.42 14.66 -8.85
CA ASP A 191 7.71 15.73 -9.83
C ASP A 191 7.92 15.17 -11.25
N MET A 192 7.84 13.85 -11.44
CA MET A 192 8.10 13.13 -12.69
C MET A 192 9.45 13.54 -13.32
N ARG A 193 10.46 13.74 -12.46
CA ARG A 193 11.81 14.13 -12.87
C ARG A 193 12.72 12.91 -12.88
N MET A 194 13.12 12.51 -14.09
CA MET A 194 14.10 11.44 -14.28
C MET A 194 15.44 11.76 -13.62
N SER A 195 16.09 10.72 -13.13
CA SER A 195 17.44 10.77 -12.56
C SER A 195 18.46 11.35 -13.54
N ARG A 196 19.56 11.89 -13.01
CA ARG A 196 20.72 12.29 -13.81
C ARG A 196 21.39 11.06 -14.40
N PHE A 197 22.08 11.20 -15.54
CA PHE A 197 22.70 10.07 -16.23
C PHE A 197 23.74 9.33 -15.38
N GLU A 198 24.43 10.04 -14.50
CA GLU A 198 25.49 9.51 -13.65
C GLU A 198 24.97 8.82 -12.39
N GLU A 199 23.66 8.92 -12.12
CA GLU A 199 23.04 8.27 -10.98
C GLU A 199 22.88 6.78 -11.22
N TYR A 200 23.11 6.01 -10.16
CA TYR A 200 22.90 4.57 -10.19
C TYR A 200 21.41 4.27 -9.92
N ALA A 201 20.59 4.47 -10.95
CA ALA A 201 19.14 4.27 -10.90
C ALA A 201 18.63 3.74 -12.24
N ILE A 202 17.52 2.98 -12.20
CA ILE A 202 16.85 2.50 -13.41
C ILE A 202 16.36 3.67 -14.27
N SER A 203 15.86 4.74 -13.64
CA SER A 203 15.51 5.98 -14.31
C SER A 203 16.68 6.58 -15.10
N ALA A 204 17.88 6.61 -14.53
CA ALA A 204 19.08 7.11 -15.22
C ALA A 204 19.45 6.26 -16.43
N ILE A 205 19.36 4.93 -16.30
CA ILE A 205 19.62 3.99 -17.40
C ILE A 205 18.61 4.17 -18.53
N ILE A 206 17.31 4.20 -18.21
CA ILE A 206 16.25 4.42 -19.21
C ILE A 206 16.46 5.76 -19.92
N ARG A 207 16.77 6.82 -19.16
CA ARG A 207 17.01 8.16 -19.69
C ARG A 207 18.19 8.17 -20.66
N PHE A 208 19.34 7.64 -20.23
CA PHE A 208 20.56 7.62 -21.02
C PHE A 208 20.37 6.76 -22.27
N ASP A 209 20.01 5.49 -22.12
CA ASP A 209 19.94 4.54 -23.25
C ASP A 209 18.78 4.83 -24.22
N GLY A 210 17.76 5.57 -23.78
CA GLY A 210 16.68 6.07 -24.63
C GLY A 210 16.97 7.40 -25.34
N ALA A 211 18.04 8.09 -24.95
CA ALA A 211 18.46 9.36 -25.55
C ALA A 211 19.16 9.15 -26.90
N LYS A 212 19.14 10.16 -27.77
CA LYS A 212 19.97 10.14 -28.98
C LYS A 212 21.41 10.51 -28.62
N HIS A 213 22.35 9.82 -29.26
CA HIS A 213 23.77 10.04 -29.05
C HIS A 213 24.48 10.45 -30.34
N ASP A 214 25.50 11.30 -30.22
CA ASP A 214 26.44 11.56 -31.31
C ASP A 214 27.42 10.38 -31.51
N SER A 215 28.32 10.52 -32.50
CA SER A 215 29.36 9.51 -32.78
C SER A 215 30.38 9.35 -31.65
N ALA A 216 30.48 10.31 -30.73
CA ALA A 216 31.32 10.25 -29.55
C ALA A 216 30.60 9.64 -28.32
N GLY A 217 29.33 9.24 -28.48
CA GLY A 217 28.52 8.67 -27.41
C GLY A 217 27.99 9.72 -26.43
N ARG A 218 27.97 11.01 -26.80
CA ARG A 218 27.38 12.07 -25.98
C ARG A 218 25.91 12.20 -26.29
N VAL A 219 25.10 12.42 -25.25
CA VAL A 219 23.67 12.71 -25.41
C VAL A 219 23.49 14.03 -26.14
N VAL A 220 22.79 14.00 -27.27
CA VAL A 220 22.42 15.18 -28.07
C VAL A 220 20.93 15.52 -28.01
N GLU A 221 20.09 14.56 -27.66
CA GLU A 221 18.64 14.76 -27.45
C GLU A 221 18.16 13.85 -26.33
N ASP A 222 17.61 14.44 -25.27
CA ASP A 222 17.13 13.72 -24.08
C ASP A 222 15.67 13.29 -24.27
N THR A 223 15.45 12.47 -25.29
CA THR A 223 14.15 12.18 -25.91
C THR A 223 13.05 11.87 -24.90
N ILE A 224 13.31 10.92 -23.98
CA ILE A 224 12.32 10.43 -23.02
C ILE A 224 12.05 11.50 -21.95
N ALA A 225 13.10 12.11 -21.38
CA ALA A 225 12.92 13.09 -20.31
C ALA A 225 12.22 14.37 -20.81
N GLU A 226 12.54 14.81 -22.03
CA GLU A 226 11.86 15.93 -22.67
C GLU A 226 10.40 15.63 -22.95
N GLU A 227 10.07 14.43 -23.45
CA GLU A 227 8.69 14.01 -23.68
C GLU A 227 7.90 13.93 -22.37
N LEU A 228 8.47 13.31 -21.33
CA LEU A 228 7.86 13.24 -20.01
C LEU A 228 7.59 14.65 -19.46
N SER A 229 8.60 15.53 -19.52
CA SER A 229 8.50 16.91 -19.06
C SER A 229 7.39 17.68 -19.78
N ARG A 230 7.24 17.50 -21.10
CA ARG A 230 6.13 18.09 -21.88
C ARG A 230 4.78 17.56 -21.42
N LYS A 231 4.65 16.25 -21.19
CA LYS A 231 3.38 15.61 -20.80
C LYS A 231 2.90 16.01 -19.40
N VAL A 232 3.82 16.37 -18.51
CA VAL A 232 3.50 16.79 -17.12
C VAL A 232 3.60 18.30 -16.90
N ALA A 233 3.89 19.08 -17.94
CA ALA A 233 4.07 20.52 -17.84
C ALA A 233 2.87 21.21 -17.16
N GLY A 234 3.15 21.95 -16.08
CA GLY A 234 2.13 22.64 -15.29
C GLY A 234 1.26 21.73 -14.41
N ARG A 235 1.58 20.44 -14.30
CA ARG A 235 0.80 19.43 -13.56
C ARG A 235 1.62 18.70 -12.48
N VAL A 236 2.80 19.23 -12.15
CA VAL A 236 3.68 18.70 -11.10
C VAL A 236 3.56 19.52 -9.81
N PRO A 237 3.64 18.90 -8.62
CA PRO A 237 3.76 17.46 -8.41
C PRO A 237 2.45 16.72 -8.77
N VAL A 238 2.59 15.53 -9.35
CA VAL A 238 1.46 14.61 -9.59
C VAL A 238 1.14 13.83 -8.31
N ALA A 239 -0.06 13.25 -8.26
CA ALA A 239 -0.43 12.37 -7.16
C ALA A 239 0.43 11.09 -7.15
N ALA A 240 0.66 10.52 -5.96
CA ALA A 240 1.30 9.22 -5.84
C ALA A 240 0.52 8.16 -6.65
N GLY A 241 1.25 7.31 -7.37
CA GLY A 241 0.68 6.31 -8.28
C GLY A 241 0.18 6.86 -9.62
N SER A 242 0.26 8.17 -9.88
CA SER A 242 -0.01 8.71 -11.22
C SER A 242 0.94 8.08 -12.24
N VAL A 243 0.41 7.78 -13.42
CA VAL A 243 1.13 7.14 -14.53
C VAL A 243 1.16 8.06 -15.73
N VAL A 244 2.31 8.15 -16.40
CA VAL A 244 2.51 8.88 -17.65
C VAL A 244 3.31 8.01 -18.60
N THR A 245 2.77 7.77 -19.79
CA THR A 245 3.45 6.99 -20.84
C THR A 245 4.25 7.92 -21.75
N THR A 246 5.45 7.52 -22.17
CA THR A 246 6.23 8.15 -23.26
C THR A 246 6.62 7.13 -24.31
N GLY A 247 7.15 7.61 -25.45
CA GLY A 247 7.94 6.76 -26.32
C GLY A 247 9.20 6.23 -25.61
N SER A 248 9.82 5.21 -26.20
CA SER A 248 11.04 4.58 -25.68
C SER A 248 12.33 5.13 -26.28
N GLY A 249 12.23 6.08 -27.23
CA GLY A 249 13.38 6.65 -27.92
C GLY A 249 14.26 5.57 -28.55
N GLU A 250 15.56 5.65 -28.30
CA GLU A 250 16.55 4.70 -28.84
C GLU A 250 16.44 3.27 -28.27
N LEU A 251 15.71 3.07 -27.16
CA LEU A 251 15.45 1.73 -26.60
C LEU A 251 14.58 0.87 -27.53
N ALA A 252 13.82 1.48 -28.44
CA ALA A 252 13.06 0.74 -29.45
C ALA A 252 13.95 -0.14 -30.33
N GLY A 253 15.07 0.40 -30.81
CA GLY A 253 16.00 -0.35 -31.66
C GLY A 253 16.89 -1.29 -30.86
N ARG A 254 17.33 -0.88 -29.67
CA ARG A 254 18.33 -1.63 -28.87
C ARG A 254 17.72 -2.76 -28.02
N ASN A 255 16.56 -2.50 -27.43
CA ASN A 255 15.96 -3.35 -26.41
C ASN A 255 14.56 -3.86 -26.80
N ARG A 256 14.07 -3.47 -27.99
CA ARG A 256 12.72 -3.79 -28.48
C ARG A 256 11.60 -3.23 -27.59
N VAL A 257 11.92 -2.22 -26.79
CA VAL A 257 10.95 -1.54 -25.92
C VAL A 257 10.14 -0.58 -26.77
N ARG A 258 8.82 -0.70 -26.74
CA ARG A 258 7.88 0.14 -27.48
C ARG A 258 7.51 1.41 -26.72
N HIS A 259 7.24 1.26 -25.42
CA HIS A 259 6.78 2.35 -24.56
C HIS A 259 7.48 2.32 -23.20
N ILE A 260 7.58 3.50 -22.58
CA ILE A 260 7.97 3.62 -21.17
C ILE A 260 6.76 4.10 -20.39
N ILE A 261 6.41 3.38 -19.33
CA ILE A 261 5.38 3.78 -18.37
C ILE A 261 6.07 4.36 -17.14
N HIS A 262 6.00 5.67 -16.95
CA HIS A 262 6.51 6.35 -15.76
C HIS A 262 5.45 6.33 -14.67
N VAL A 263 5.79 5.89 -13.46
CA VAL A 263 4.88 5.88 -12.32
C VAL A 263 5.47 6.66 -11.15
N ALA A 264 4.69 7.56 -10.55
CA ALA A 264 5.07 8.30 -9.34
C ALA A 264 5.04 7.36 -8.11
N ALA A 265 6.09 6.55 -7.98
CA ALA A 265 6.24 5.54 -6.93
C ALA A 265 7.17 5.99 -5.79
N VAL A 266 7.81 7.15 -5.93
CA VAL A 266 8.62 7.76 -4.86
C VAL A 266 8.24 9.22 -4.66
N ARG A 267 8.49 9.76 -3.47
CA ARG A 267 8.33 11.17 -3.13
C ARG A 267 9.68 11.75 -2.73
N GLY A 268 10.03 12.89 -3.30
CA GLY A 268 11.20 13.66 -2.87
C GLY A 268 10.86 14.51 -1.66
N GLU A 269 11.74 14.52 -0.66
CA GLU A 269 11.62 15.27 0.59
C GLU A 269 12.88 16.10 0.80
N PRO A 270 12.79 17.45 0.82
CA PRO A 270 13.93 18.32 1.05
C PRO A 270 14.69 17.94 2.33
N GLY A 271 15.99 17.66 2.19
CA GLY A 271 16.86 17.27 3.31
C GLY A 271 16.77 15.79 3.73
N GLU A 272 15.77 15.04 3.25
CA GLU A 272 15.57 13.62 3.58
C GLU A 272 15.72 12.67 2.38
N GLY A 273 15.83 13.21 1.17
CA GLY A 273 16.06 12.43 -0.05
C GLY A 273 14.75 11.89 -0.62
N TYR A 274 14.74 10.64 -1.06
CA TYR A 274 13.54 10.00 -1.61
C TYR A 274 12.95 9.00 -0.62
N ARG A 275 11.63 8.88 -0.62
CA ARG A 275 10.88 7.84 0.11
C ARG A 275 9.88 7.14 -0.80
N GLN A 276 9.70 5.85 -0.58
CA GLN A 276 8.67 5.07 -1.26
C GLN A 276 7.29 5.63 -0.91
N VAL A 277 6.39 5.72 -1.88
CA VAL A 277 4.99 6.08 -1.59
C VAL A 277 4.29 4.97 -0.83
N ALA A 278 3.29 5.29 -0.01
CA ALA A 278 2.66 4.33 0.87
C ALA A 278 1.94 3.18 0.14
N ASP A 279 1.28 3.46 -0.99
CA ASP A 279 0.45 2.50 -1.71
C ASP A 279 1.11 2.04 -3.03
N ILE A 280 2.09 1.14 -2.91
CA ILE A 280 2.76 0.53 -4.06
C ILE A 280 1.83 -0.39 -4.86
N GLY A 281 0.83 -1.00 -4.21
CA GLY A 281 -0.14 -1.82 -4.91
C GLY A 281 -0.88 -1.02 -5.98
N ARG A 282 -1.34 0.19 -5.62
CA ARG A 282 -1.96 1.12 -6.56
C ARG A 282 -1.02 1.57 -7.68
N CYS A 283 0.27 1.78 -7.41
CA CYS A 283 1.25 2.06 -8.46
C CYS A 283 1.29 0.93 -9.50
N VAL A 284 1.36 -0.32 -9.05
CA VAL A 284 1.38 -1.49 -9.94
C VAL A 284 0.06 -1.63 -10.70
N SER A 285 -1.08 -1.51 -10.02
CA SER A 285 -2.39 -1.59 -10.68
C SER A 285 -2.56 -0.53 -11.77
N ASN A 286 -2.17 0.72 -11.50
CA ASN A 286 -2.27 1.80 -12.49
C ASN A 286 -1.35 1.55 -13.70
N VAL A 287 -0.14 1.04 -13.45
CA VAL A 287 0.80 0.63 -14.50
C VAL A 287 0.21 -0.47 -15.38
N LEU A 288 -0.38 -1.51 -14.79
CA LEU A 288 -0.95 -2.62 -15.55
C LEU A 288 -2.20 -2.21 -16.33
N VAL A 289 -3.04 -1.34 -15.77
CA VAL A 289 -4.17 -0.75 -16.50
C VAL A 289 -3.68 0.05 -17.71
N GLU A 290 -2.62 0.84 -17.57
CA GLU A 290 -2.04 1.57 -18.69
C GLU A 290 -1.41 0.64 -19.73
N ALA A 291 -0.74 -0.43 -19.29
CA ALA A 291 -0.21 -1.45 -20.18
C ALA A 291 -1.31 -2.15 -21.00
N GLU A 292 -2.47 -2.43 -20.41
CA GLU A 292 -3.64 -2.94 -21.15
C GLU A 292 -4.17 -1.93 -22.17
N ARG A 293 -4.20 -0.63 -21.83
CA ARG A 293 -4.60 0.41 -22.79
C ARG A 293 -3.66 0.44 -23.99
N LEU A 294 -2.35 0.32 -23.76
CA LEU A 294 -1.37 0.23 -24.83
C LEU A 294 -1.55 -1.06 -25.63
N ALA A 295 -1.79 -2.20 -24.97
CA ALA A 295 -2.04 -3.49 -25.62
C ALA A 295 -3.33 -3.52 -26.46
N ALA A 296 -4.25 -2.57 -26.26
CA ALA A 296 -5.45 -2.44 -27.09
C ALA A 296 -5.21 -1.68 -28.41
N VAL A 297 -4.18 -0.83 -28.47
CA VAL A 297 -3.90 0.05 -29.62
C VAL A 297 -2.57 -0.26 -30.31
N ASP A 298 -1.71 -1.02 -29.66
CA ASP A 298 -0.41 -1.48 -30.12
C ASP A 298 -0.25 -2.96 -29.75
N SER A 299 0.68 -3.66 -30.39
CA SER A 299 0.92 -5.09 -30.18
C SER A 299 1.73 -5.37 -28.90
N VAL A 300 1.48 -4.62 -27.82
CA VAL A 300 2.10 -4.82 -26.50
C VAL A 300 1.51 -6.07 -25.85
N ARG A 301 2.36 -6.97 -25.37
CA ARG A 301 1.94 -8.15 -24.59
C ARG A 301 2.73 -8.37 -23.31
N SER A 302 3.88 -7.73 -23.17
CA SER A 302 4.75 -7.92 -22.01
C SER A 302 5.18 -6.59 -21.37
N VAL A 303 5.24 -6.57 -20.03
CA VAL A 303 5.70 -5.41 -19.25
C VAL A 303 6.76 -5.83 -18.22
N LEU A 304 7.83 -5.04 -18.13
CA LEU A 304 8.89 -5.18 -17.12
C LEU A 304 8.76 -4.08 -16.06
N ILE A 305 8.61 -4.50 -14.80
CA ILE A 305 8.42 -3.62 -13.66
C ILE A 305 9.64 -3.73 -12.72
N PRO A 306 10.36 -2.64 -12.44
CA PRO A 306 11.40 -2.67 -11.42
C PRO A 306 10.77 -2.78 -10.03
N LEU A 307 11.52 -3.24 -9.04
CA LEU A 307 11.03 -3.27 -7.67
C LEU A 307 10.83 -1.83 -7.16
N LEU A 308 9.57 -1.38 -7.18
CA LEU A 308 9.24 0.04 -7.06
C LEU A 308 9.62 0.57 -5.68
N GLY A 309 10.49 1.59 -5.65
CA GLY A 309 10.89 2.27 -4.42
C GLY A 309 11.79 1.48 -3.46
N THR A 310 12.28 0.29 -3.80
CA THR A 310 13.23 -0.48 -2.95
C THR A 310 14.69 -0.02 -3.09
N GLY A 311 14.98 0.82 -4.09
CA GLY A 311 16.31 1.41 -4.31
C GLY A 311 16.61 2.56 -3.34
N VAL A 312 16.97 3.74 -3.87
CA VAL A 312 17.32 4.93 -3.07
C VAL A 312 16.20 5.34 -2.10
N ALA A 313 14.95 5.04 -2.45
CA ALA A 313 13.78 5.37 -1.66
C ALA A 313 13.55 4.45 -0.43
N GLY A 314 14.36 3.40 -0.26
CA GLY A 314 14.47 2.63 0.98
C GLY A 314 13.26 1.78 1.34
N GLY A 315 12.40 1.43 0.38
CA GLY A 315 11.27 0.53 0.59
C GLY A 315 11.72 -0.86 1.06
N GLU A 316 10.97 -1.45 1.99
CA GLU A 316 11.25 -2.80 2.49
C GLU A 316 11.01 -3.85 1.40
N LEU A 317 12.06 -4.58 1.04
CA LEU A 317 12.11 -5.42 -0.17
C LEU A 317 11.00 -6.49 -0.19
N GLU A 318 10.91 -7.32 0.85
CA GLU A 318 9.98 -8.46 0.86
C GLU A 318 8.51 -8.01 0.83
N SER A 319 8.14 -7.04 1.66
CA SER A 319 6.78 -6.50 1.68
C SER A 319 6.42 -5.80 0.37
N THR A 320 7.38 -5.11 -0.25
CA THR A 320 7.18 -4.46 -1.54
C THR A 320 6.91 -5.50 -2.63
N VAL A 321 7.78 -6.51 -2.78
CA VAL A 321 7.60 -7.57 -3.79
C VAL A 321 6.29 -8.31 -3.58
N ARG A 322 5.94 -8.63 -2.33
CA ARG A 322 4.66 -9.31 -2.00
C ARG A 322 3.46 -8.49 -2.43
N THR A 323 3.49 -7.18 -2.19
CA THR A 323 2.43 -6.25 -2.60
C THR A 323 2.35 -6.17 -4.12
N MET A 324 3.48 -6.02 -4.81
CA MET A 324 3.53 -5.96 -6.26
C MET A 324 2.97 -7.24 -6.91
N VAL A 325 3.40 -8.42 -6.44
CA VAL A 325 2.90 -9.71 -6.94
C VAL A 325 1.41 -9.87 -6.68
N GLY A 326 0.92 -9.46 -5.51
CA GLY A 326 -0.51 -9.44 -5.21
C GLY A 326 -1.31 -8.61 -6.22
N SER A 327 -0.88 -7.38 -6.50
CA SER A 327 -1.53 -6.50 -7.48
C SER A 327 -1.48 -7.04 -8.91
N ILE A 328 -0.43 -7.79 -9.29
CA ILE A 328 -0.35 -8.47 -10.59
C ILE A 328 -1.38 -9.60 -10.67
N ILE A 329 -1.51 -10.41 -9.61
CA ILE A 329 -2.51 -11.50 -9.55
C ILE A 329 -3.92 -10.91 -9.62
N ASP A 330 -4.19 -9.85 -8.85
CA ASP A 330 -5.49 -9.17 -8.87
C ASP A 330 -5.83 -8.61 -10.25
N HIS A 331 -4.84 -8.03 -10.94
CA HIS A 331 -5.00 -7.54 -12.31
C HIS A 331 -5.43 -8.67 -13.26
N PHE A 332 -4.71 -9.78 -13.30
CA PHE A 332 -5.06 -10.91 -14.18
C PHE A 332 -6.37 -11.61 -13.77
N THR A 333 -6.76 -11.53 -12.51
CA THR A 333 -8.06 -11.99 -12.05
C THR A 333 -9.19 -11.13 -12.60
N TYR A 334 -8.98 -9.81 -12.66
CA TYR A 334 -9.98 -8.86 -13.14
C TYR A 334 -10.00 -8.77 -14.68
N TYR A 335 -8.84 -8.63 -15.32
CA TYR A 335 -8.65 -8.49 -16.77
C TYR A 335 -8.27 -9.83 -17.44
N HIS A 336 -9.01 -10.90 -17.15
CA HIS A 336 -8.75 -12.24 -17.70
C HIS A 336 -8.86 -12.32 -19.24
N GLU A 337 -9.61 -11.42 -19.87
CA GLU A 337 -9.70 -11.27 -21.33
C GLU A 337 -8.80 -10.16 -21.91
N GLY A 338 -7.97 -9.52 -21.07
CA GLY A 338 -7.03 -8.45 -21.48
C GLY A 338 -6.03 -8.93 -22.52
N ASN A 339 -5.30 -8.01 -23.15
CA ASN A 339 -4.29 -8.34 -24.17
C ASN A 339 -2.90 -8.56 -23.57
N LEU A 340 -2.65 -8.03 -22.36
CA LEU A 340 -1.42 -8.30 -21.63
C LEU A 340 -1.32 -9.78 -21.27
N ARG A 341 -0.14 -10.37 -21.45
CA ARG A 341 0.14 -11.79 -21.20
C ARG A 341 1.23 -12.00 -20.19
N GLU A 342 2.21 -11.11 -20.15
CA GLU A 342 3.44 -11.35 -19.42
C GLU A 342 3.78 -10.14 -18.55
N VAL A 343 3.97 -10.38 -17.26
CA VAL A 343 4.49 -9.37 -16.33
C VAL A 343 5.79 -9.88 -15.72
N TYR A 344 6.87 -9.13 -15.89
CA TYR A 344 8.17 -9.44 -15.34
C TYR A 344 8.55 -8.43 -14.25
N LEU A 345 9.12 -8.92 -13.16
CA LEU A 345 9.82 -8.08 -12.19
C LEU A 345 11.32 -8.05 -12.50
N LEU A 346 11.98 -6.89 -12.39
CA LEU A 346 13.44 -6.82 -12.49
C LEU A 346 14.09 -7.05 -11.12
N ALA A 347 14.94 -8.07 -11.01
CA ALA A 347 15.71 -8.39 -9.80
C ALA A 347 17.22 -8.25 -10.09
N SER A 348 17.78 -7.07 -9.85
CA SER A 348 19.16 -6.75 -10.23
C SER A 348 20.21 -7.30 -9.26
N THR A 349 19.82 -7.63 -8.03
CA THR A 349 20.70 -8.14 -6.98
C THR A 349 20.28 -9.52 -6.48
N GLU A 350 21.20 -10.21 -5.81
CA GLU A 350 20.96 -11.55 -5.27
C GLU A 350 19.81 -11.59 -4.22
N PRO A 351 19.71 -10.63 -3.27
CA PRO A 351 18.56 -10.59 -2.36
C PRO A 351 17.22 -10.40 -3.07
N GLU A 352 17.17 -9.56 -4.10
CA GLU A 352 15.96 -9.35 -4.90
C GLU A 352 15.56 -10.64 -5.63
N ARG A 353 16.54 -11.36 -6.19
CA ARG A 353 16.35 -12.65 -6.86
C ARG A 353 15.73 -13.67 -5.90
N GLU A 354 16.29 -13.82 -4.72
CA GLU A 354 15.81 -14.78 -3.73
C GLU A 354 14.41 -14.45 -3.23
N VAL A 355 14.10 -13.17 -2.98
CA VAL A 355 12.76 -12.73 -2.58
C VAL A 355 11.74 -12.96 -3.69
N CYS A 356 12.03 -12.57 -4.93
CA CYS A 356 11.15 -12.82 -6.07
C CYS A 356 10.89 -14.32 -6.27
N ARG A 357 11.95 -15.13 -6.22
CA ARG A 357 11.85 -16.60 -6.30
C ARG A 357 10.96 -17.17 -5.21
N ALA A 358 11.21 -16.80 -3.95
CA ALA A 358 10.48 -17.33 -2.81
C ALA A 358 8.98 -17.00 -2.90
N ILE A 359 8.64 -15.74 -3.22
CA ILE A 359 7.25 -15.28 -3.31
C ILE A 359 6.51 -15.95 -4.47
N LEU A 360 7.11 -16.01 -5.66
CA LEU A 360 6.46 -16.61 -6.83
C LEU A 360 6.32 -18.14 -6.70
N THR A 361 7.28 -18.80 -6.04
CA THR A 361 7.20 -20.24 -5.78
C THR A 361 6.11 -20.59 -4.75
N ALA A 362 5.85 -19.70 -3.79
CA ALA A 362 4.80 -19.88 -2.79
C ALA A 362 3.40 -19.42 -3.25
N GLY A 363 3.30 -18.74 -4.40
CA GLY A 363 2.04 -18.19 -4.91
C GLY A 363 1.21 -19.20 -5.72
N PRO A 364 0.08 -18.76 -6.32
CA PRO A 364 -0.80 -19.58 -7.15
C PRO A 364 -0.23 -19.83 -8.56
N PHE A 365 1.05 -20.19 -8.64
CA PHE A 365 1.75 -20.36 -9.90
C PHE A 365 2.38 -21.74 -10.04
N VAL A 366 2.59 -22.15 -11.28
CA VAL A 366 3.41 -23.32 -11.61
C VAL A 366 4.61 -22.83 -12.41
N ALA A 367 5.81 -23.20 -11.95
CA ALA A 367 7.04 -22.92 -12.66
C ALA A 367 6.94 -23.48 -14.08
N SER A 368 7.14 -22.60 -15.07
CA SER A 368 7.28 -23.04 -16.46
C SER A 368 8.76 -23.32 -16.72
N PRO A 369 9.09 -24.36 -17.50
CA PRO A 369 10.47 -24.55 -17.93
C PRO A 369 10.94 -23.28 -18.66
N PRO A 370 12.23 -22.92 -18.55
CA PRO A 370 12.78 -21.82 -19.32
C PRO A 370 12.53 -22.09 -20.81
N ALA A 371 12.00 -21.07 -21.51
CA ALA A 371 11.78 -21.11 -22.95
C ALA A 371 13.08 -21.14 -23.74
#